data_AF-A0A7S3B5X6-F1
#
_entry.id   AF-A0A7S3B5X6-F1
#
_cell.length_a   1.000
_cell.length_b   1.000
_cell.length_c   1.000
_cell.angle_alpha   90.00
_cell.angle_beta   90.00
_cell.angle_gamma   90.00
#
_symmetry.space_group_name_H-M   'P 1'
#
loop_
_entity.id
_entity.type
_entity.pdbx_description
1 polymer ?
#
loop_
_entity_poly.entity_id
_entity_poly.type
_entity_poly.pdbx_seq_one_letter_code
_entity_poly.pdbx_strand_id
1 'polypeptide(L)'
;MHVVLCLSPIGEAFRERVRMFPGLVNCTTIDWFTEWPSDALYEVASKLLEEENLGGDEVKSNICRVFVTAHTSVSEASDKMLQSLKRHNYVTPTNYLETLNTYRLLLKEKRASVGEQAQKLSGGLEKLGETSVQVGEMQVVCEDKKVVVAKAKKDCE
;
A
#
# COMPACT_ATOMS: atom_id res chain seq x y z
N MET A 1 -4.36 40.21 -19.26
CA MET A 1 -3.21 39.30 -19.13
C MET A 1 -3.06 38.97 -17.66
N HIS A 2 -3.20 37.70 -17.27
CA HIS A 2 -3.00 37.25 -15.88
C HIS A 2 -1.70 36.47 -15.82
N VAL A 3 -0.80 36.86 -14.91
CA VAL A 3 0.49 36.20 -14.70
C VAL A 3 0.48 35.62 -13.29
N VAL A 4 0.79 34.34 -13.16
CA VAL A 4 0.94 33.66 -11.87
C VAL A 4 2.40 33.28 -11.70
N LEU A 5 2.99 33.68 -10.57
CA LEU A 5 4.39 33.41 -10.24
C LEU A 5 4.44 32.48 -9.02
N CYS A 6 5.14 31.36 -9.16
CA CYS A 6 5.38 30.43 -8.06
C CYS A 6 6.81 30.60 -7.56
N LEU A 7 6.96 31.07 -6.32
CA LEU A 7 8.25 31.37 -5.70
C LEU A 7 8.35 30.60 -4.38
N SER A 8 9.49 29.95 -4.14
CA SER A 8 9.75 29.36 -2.82
C SER A 8 10.19 30.46 -1.86
N PRO A 9 9.58 30.58 -0.67
CA PRO A 9 9.99 31.54 0.36
C PRO A 9 11.28 31.12 1.08
N ILE A 10 11.81 29.93 0.78
CA ILE A 10 12.98 29.35 1.45
C ILE A 10 14.26 29.99 0.89
N GLY A 11 15.08 30.55 1.78
CA GLY A 11 16.39 31.13 1.46
C GLY A 11 16.36 32.62 1.16
N GLU A 12 17.54 33.19 0.89
CA GLU A 12 17.72 34.64 0.74
C GLU A 12 17.28 35.17 -0.64
N ALA A 13 17.29 34.32 -1.67
CA ALA A 13 16.99 34.71 -3.05
C ALA A 13 15.59 35.30 -3.23
N PHE A 14 14.57 34.79 -2.51
CA PHE A 14 13.23 35.36 -2.56
C PHE A 14 13.20 36.79 -2.01
N ARG A 15 13.86 37.01 -0.87
CA ARG A 15 13.98 38.32 -0.24
C ARG A 15 14.72 39.32 -1.12
N GLU A 16 15.80 38.89 -1.78
CA GLU A 16 16.53 39.74 -2.73
C GLU A 16 15.68 40.13 -3.93
N ARG A 17 14.93 39.18 -4.53
CA ARG A 17 14.04 39.46 -5.67
C ARG A 17 12.93 40.43 -5.30
N VAL A 18 12.31 40.28 -4.13
CA VAL A 18 11.28 41.21 -3.64
C VAL A 18 11.85 42.63 -3.46
N ARG A 19 13.10 42.77 -3.02
CA ARG A 19 13.79 44.07 -2.90
C ARG A 19 14.15 44.67 -4.26
N MET A 20 14.60 43.86 -5.21
CA MET A 20 14.95 44.31 -6.56
C MET A 20 13.70 44.71 -7.37
N PHE A 21 12.56 44.04 -7.15
CA PHE A 21 11.34 44.21 -7.94
C PHE A 21 10.12 44.49 -7.04
N PRO A 22 9.91 45.74 -6.58
CA PRO A 22 8.80 46.09 -5.68
C PRO A 22 7.41 45.85 -6.26
N GLY A 23 7.29 45.80 -7.61
CA GLY A 23 6.05 45.45 -8.30
C GLY A 23 5.53 44.05 -7.96
N LEU A 24 6.39 43.13 -7.50
CA LEU A 24 5.97 41.81 -7.04
C LEU A 24 5.06 41.88 -5.81
N VAL A 25 5.24 42.86 -4.94
CA VAL A 25 4.39 43.01 -3.72
C VAL A 25 3.29 44.03 -3.96
N ASN A 26 3.57 45.10 -4.70
CA ASN A 26 2.62 46.20 -4.89
C ASN A 26 1.52 45.90 -5.92
N CYS A 27 1.81 45.06 -6.92
CA CYS A 27 0.90 44.83 -8.05
C CYS A 27 0.39 43.39 -8.15
N THR A 28 0.76 42.50 -7.22
CA THR A 28 0.28 41.11 -7.20
C THR A 28 -0.47 40.80 -5.92
N THR A 29 -1.37 39.82 -5.98
CA THR A 29 -2.00 39.25 -4.78
C THR A 29 -1.14 38.08 -4.32
N ILE A 30 -0.67 38.14 -3.08
CA ILE A 30 0.17 37.09 -2.51
C ILE A 30 -0.74 36.01 -1.91
N ASP A 31 -0.55 34.79 -2.37
CA ASP A 31 -1.18 33.59 -1.81
C ASP A 31 -0.10 32.71 -1.15
N TRP A 32 -0.33 32.32 0.11
CA TRP A 32 0.64 31.59 0.92
C TRP A 32 0.27 30.12 1.00
N PHE A 33 1.16 29.26 0.51
CA PHE A 33 1.03 27.81 0.66
C PHE A 33 1.73 27.37 1.95
N THR A 34 0.93 27.07 2.97
CA THR A 34 1.43 26.47 4.21
C THR A 34 1.45 24.95 4.10
N GLU A 35 2.12 24.31 5.07
CA GLU A 35 1.99 22.87 5.27
C GLU A 35 0.53 22.47 5.44
N TRP A 36 0.19 21.27 4.98
CA TRP A 36 -1.17 20.76 5.07
C TRP A 36 -1.53 20.44 6.52
N PRO A 37 -2.67 20.93 7.03
CA PRO A 37 -3.16 20.53 8.35
C PRO A 37 -3.52 19.04 8.35
N SER A 38 -3.62 18.46 9.55
CA SER A 38 -4.01 17.06 9.76
C SER A 38 -5.29 16.68 9.02
N ASP A 39 -6.25 17.60 8.99
CA ASP A 39 -7.56 17.37 8.36
C ASP A 39 -7.44 17.30 6.85
N ALA A 40 -6.60 18.16 6.25
CA ALA A 40 -6.33 18.12 4.81
C ALA A 40 -5.56 16.84 4.42
N LEU A 41 -4.59 16.42 5.22
CA LEU A 41 -3.88 15.15 5.01
C LEU A 41 -4.85 13.97 5.06
N TYR A 42 -5.76 13.96 6.03
CA TYR A 42 -6.79 12.93 6.15
C TYR A 42 -7.72 12.88 4.94
N GLU A 43 -8.23 14.03 4.50
CA GLU A 43 -9.11 14.13 3.32
C GLU A 43 -8.41 13.64 2.04
N VAL A 44 -7.16 14.03 1.84
CA VAL A 44 -6.37 13.59 0.69
C VAL A 44 -6.16 12.08 0.72
N ALA A 45 -5.81 11.51 1.88
CA ALA A 45 -5.68 10.06 2.01
C ALA A 45 -7.01 9.33 1.80
N SER A 46 -8.11 9.86 2.35
CA SER A 46 -9.45 9.29 2.24
C SER A 46 -9.91 9.20 0.78
N LYS A 47 -9.69 10.28 0.01
CA LYS A 47 -10.00 10.32 -1.43
C LYS A 47 -9.08 9.42 -2.25
N LEU A 48 -7.77 9.43 -1.98
CA LEU A 48 -6.84 8.62 -2.76
C LEU A 48 -7.03 7.11 -2.54
N LEU A 49 -7.47 6.72 -1.34
CA LEU A 49 -7.76 5.34 -0.95
C LEU A 49 -9.22 4.94 -1.18
N GLU A 50 -10.05 5.79 -1.81
CA GLU A 50 -11.47 5.52 -2.00
C GLU A 50 -11.77 4.35 -2.92
N GLU A 51 -10.95 4.18 -3.96
CA GLU A 51 -11.11 3.09 -4.93
C GLU A 51 -10.58 1.74 -4.41
N GLU A 52 -9.80 1.73 -3.32
CA GLU A 52 -9.12 0.54 -2.83
C GLU A 52 -10.01 -0.24 -1.85
N ASN A 53 -10.24 -1.52 -2.12
CA ASN A 53 -10.99 -2.38 -1.19
C ASN A 53 -10.12 -2.70 0.04
N LEU A 54 -10.30 -2.01 1.17
CA LEU A 54 -9.47 -2.14 2.38
C LEU A 54 -10.11 -2.99 3.50
N GLY A 55 -11.23 -3.68 3.24
CA GLY A 55 -11.88 -4.53 4.23
C GLY A 55 -12.85 -3.81 5.19
N GLY A 56 -13.30 -2.61 4.82
CA GLY A 56 -14.36 -1.86 5.52
C GLY A 56 -14.02 -0.39 5.75
N ASP A 57 -15.05 0.43 6.00
CA ASP A 57 -14.92 1.88 6.17
C ASP A 57 -14.16 2.25 7.45
N GLU A 58 -14.35 1.49 8.53
CA GLU A 58 -13.63 1.70 9.80
C GLU A 58 -12.12 1.49 9.64
N VAL A 59 -11.74 0.39 8.98
CA VAL A 59 -10.34 0.04 8.69
C VAL A 59 -9.72 1.12 7.80
N LYS A 60 -10.44 1.58 6.78
CA LYS A 60 -10.01 2.67 5.91
C LYS A 60 -9.77 3.97 6.68
N SER A 61 -10.68 4.36 7.57
CA SER A 61 -10.51 5.57 8.41
C SER A 61 -9.27 5.45 9.31
N ASN A 62 -9.07 4.30 9.93
CA ASN A 62 -7.90 4.05 10.78
C ASN A 62 -6.59 4.11 9.97
N ILE A 63 -6.55 3.53 8.77
CA ILE A 63 -5.40 3.61 7.87
C ILE A 63 -5.08 5.07 7.51
N CYS A 64 -6.09 5.87 7.17
CA CYS A 64 -5.91 7.29 6.87
C CYS A 64 -5.30 8.04 8.07
N ARG A 65 -5.78 7.79 9.29
CA ARG A 65 -5.21 8.37 10.52
C ARG A 65 -3.76 7.96 10.76
N VAL A 66 -3.40 6.72 10.45
CA VAL A 66 -2.01 6.24 10.54
C VAL A 66 -1.12 7.02 9.57
N PHE A 67 -1.56 7.25 8.33
CA PHE A 67 -0.79 8.04 7.36
C PHE A 67 -0.58 9.48 7.81
N VAL A 68 -1.62 10.12 8.38
CA VAL A 68 -1.50 11.47 8.95
C VAL A 68 -0.47 11.49 10.07
N THR A 69 -0.59 10.56 11.03
CA THR A 69 0.31 10.47 12.18
C THR A 69 1.75 10.20 11.75
N ALA A 70 1.95 9.31 10.77
CA ALA A 70 3.26 9.01 10.21
C ALA A 70 3.88 10.26 9.57
N HIS A 71 3.13 11.01 8.76
CA HIS A 71 3.62 12.23 8.13
C HIS A 71 4.03 13.29 9.17
N THR A 72 3.17 13.54 10.16
CA THR A 72 3.47 14.48 11.26
C THR A 72 4.73 14.05 12.03
N SER A 73 4.89 12.76 12.30
CA SER A 73 6.08 12.25 13.01
C SER A 73 7.37 12.48 12.23
N VAL A 74 7.32 12.43 10.89
CA VAL A 74 8.48 12.70 10.03
C VAL A 74 8.80 14.19 9.99
N SER A 75 7.80 15.06 10.01
CA SER A 75 8.00 16.52 10.16
C SER A 75 8.69 16.84 11.49
N GLU A 76 8.20 16.30 12.61
CA GLU A 76 8.82 16.49 13.93
C GLU A 76 10.26 15.93 13.99
N ALA A 77 10.50 14.78 13.36
CA ALA A 77 11.83 14.19 13.27
C ALA A 77 12.79 15.06 12.44
N SER A 78 12.28 15.70 11.38
CA SER A 78 13.04 16.61 10.52
C SER A 78 13.44 17.87 11.29
N ASP A 79 12.58 18.40 12.16
CA ASP A 79 12.91 19.51 13.04
C ASP A 79 13.98 19.14 14.07
N LYS A 80 13.86 17.96 14.68
CA LYS A 80 14.89 17.42 15.60
C LYS A 80 16.23 17.24 14.88
N MET A 81 16.22 16.79 13.63
CA MET A 81 17.41 16.64 12.81
C MET A 81 18.07 17.99 12.51
N LEU A 82 17.28 19.03 12.23
CA LEU A 82 17.80 20.38 12.04
C LEU A 82 18.46 20.91 13.33
N GLN A 83 17.84 20.68 14.49
CA GLN A 83 18.38 21.15 15.77
C GLN A 83 19.70 20.44 16.14
N SER A 84 19.76 19.12 15.95
CA SER A 84 20.90 18.28 16.35
C SER A 84 22.04 18.27 15.34
N LEU A 85 21.75 18.05 14.06
CA LEU A 85 22.74 17.85 13.00
C LEU A 85 22.95 19.09 12.13
N LYS A 86 22.19 20.17 12.34
CA LYS A 86 22.21 21.39 11.51
C LYS A 86 21.97 21.10 10.02
N ARG A 87 21.29 20.00 9.71
CA ARG A 87 20.97 19.58 8.35
C ARG A 87 19.46 19.70 8.12
N HIS A 88 19.10 20.42 7.06
CA HIS A 88 17.71 20.54 6.65
C HIS A 88 17.23 19.26 5.96
N ASN A 89 16.06 18.78 6.38
CA ASN A 89 15.26 17.79 5.68
C ASN A 89 13.88 18.40 5.44
N TYR A 90 13.46 18.54 4.19
CA TYR A 90 12.20 19.20 3.85
C TYR A 90 11.12 18.17 3.61
N VAL A 91 10.06 18.23 4.42
CA VAL A 91 8.87 17.40 4.25
C VAL A 91 7.91 18.17 3.36
N THR A 92 7.58 17.62 2.18
CA THR A 92 6.68 18.27 1.22
C THR A 92 5.38 17.47 1.04
N PRO A 93 4.25 18.12 0.69
CA PRO A 93 3.02 17.41 0.32
C PRO A 93 3.22 16.39 -0.81
N THR A 94 4.16 16.64 -1.72
CA THR A 94 4.54 15.69 -2.78
C THR A 94 5.05 14.38 -2.20
N ASN A 95 5.89 14.41 -1.14
CA ASN A 95 6.36 13.20 -0.49
C ASN A 95 5.21 12.41 0.17
N TYR A 96 4.20 13.12 0.69
CA TYR A 96 3.01 12.48 1.25
C TYR A 96 2.20 11.74 0.17
N LEU A 97 1.93 12.40 -0.95
CA LEU A 97 1.23 11.80 -2.09
C LEU A 97 2.02 10.60 -2.66
N GLU A 98 3.34 10.73 -2.78
CA GLU A 98 4.21 9.64 -3.21
C GLU A 98 4.12 8.45 -2.27
N THR A 99 4.17 8.67 -0.95
CA THR A 99 4.03 7.62 0.06
C THR A 99 2.71 6.86 -0.09
N LEU A 100 1.60 7.57 -0.29
CA LEU A 100 0.29 6.94 -0.49
C LEU A 100 0.22 6.16 -1.81
N ASN A 101 0.80 6.70 -2.89
CA ASN A 101 0.88 5.99 -4.17
C ASN A 101 1.74 4.72 -4.07
N THR A 102 2.89 4.79 -3.40
CA THR A 102 3.72 3.62 -3.11
C THR A 102 2.96 2.59 -2.30
N TYR A 103 2.16 3.00 -1.32
CA TYR A 103 1.31 2.10 -0.58
C TYR A 103 0.30 1.37 -1.48
N ARG A 104 -0.38 2.07 -2.39
CA ARG A 104 -1.32 1.44 -3.36
C ARG A 104 -0.62 0.39 -4.22
N LEU A 105 0.55 0.74 -4.77
CA LEU A 105 1.34 -0.19 -5.59
C LEU A 105 1.75 -1.43 -4.79
N LEU A 106 2.29 -1.23 -3.58
CA LEU A 106 2.72 -2.32 -2.71
C LEU A 106 1.54 -3.21 -2.30
N LEU A 107 0.38 -2.62 -2.00
CA LEU A 107 -0.82 -3.36 -1.63
C LEU A 107 -1.27 -4.28 -2.77
N LYS A 108 -1.27 -3.78 -4.01
CA LYS A 108 -1.61 -4.56 -5.20
C LYS A 108 -0.63 -5.72 -5.41
N GLU A 109 0.66 -5.45 -5.30
CA GLU A 109 1.71 -6.47 -5.44
C GLU A 109 1.59 -7.57 -4.39
N LYS A 110 1.42 -7.20 -3.11
CA LYS A 110 1.29 -8.17 -2.01
C LYS A 110 0.00 -8.96 -2.11
N ARG A 111 -1.11 -8.36 -2.53
CA ARG A 111 -2.37 -9.08 -2.79
C ARG A 111 -2.23 -10.10 -3.90
N ALA A 112 -1.57 -9.75 -5.01
CA ALA A 112 -1.32 -10.68 -6.10
C ALA A 112 -0.45 -11.86 -5.64
N SER A 113 0.63 -11.57 -4.91
CA SER A 113 1.54 -12.60 -4.38
C SER A 113 0.84 -13.56 -3.40
N VAL A 114 0.08 -13.03 -2.45
CA VAL A 114 -0.68 -13.87 -1.49
C VAL A 114 -1.82 -14.63 -2.19
N GLY A 115 -2.50 -14.00 -3.15
CA GLY A 115 -3.54 -14.63 -3.95
C GLY A 115 -3.01 -15.82 -4.76
N GLU A 116 -1.83 -15.68 -5.36
CA GLU A 116 -1.17 -16.77 -6.09
C GLU A 116 -0.82 -17.94 -5.15
N GLN A 117 -0.29 -17.65 -3.96
CA GLN A 117 0.01 -18.68 -2.96
C GLN A 117 -1.27 -19.40 -2.49
N ALA A 118 -2.35 -18.65 -2.25
CA ALA A 118 -3.64 -19.20 -1.87
C ALA A 118 -4.22 -20.10 -2.97
N GLN A 119 -4.15 -19.69 -4.24
CA GLN A 119 -4.59 -20.51 -5.37
C GLN A 119 -3.76 -21.79 -5.50
N LYS A 120 -2.44 -21.72 -5.34
CA LYS A 120 -1.56 -22.89 -5.34
C LYS A 120 -1.94 -23.89 -4.24
N LEU A 121 -2.22 -23.41 -3.04
CA LEU A 121 -2.67 -24.25 -1.92
C LEU A 121 -4.05 -24.85 -2.18
N SER A 122 -4.99 -24.07 -2.72
CA SER A 122 -6.32 -24.55 -3.09
C SER A 122 -6.25 -25.69 -4.12
N GLY A 123 -5.47 -25.52 -5.18
CA GLY A 123 -5.27 -26.58 -6.17
C GLY A 123 -4.52 -27.80 -5.62
N GLY A 124 -3.66 -27.61 -4.62
CA GLY A 124 -3.05 -28.71 -3.87
C GLY A 124 -4.06 -29.51 -3.06
N LEU A 125 -4.95 -28.82 -2.34
CA LEU A 125 -6.03 -29.45 -1.56
C LEU A 125 -7.02 -30.21 -2.44
N GLU A 126 -7.37 -29.65 -3.58
CA GLU A 126 -8.23 -30.31 -4.57
C GLU A 126 -7.63 -31.64 -5.05
N LYS A 127 -6.35 -31.64 -5.44
CA LYS A 127 -5.63 -32.86 -5.84
C LYS A 127 -5.53 -33.90 -4.71
N LEU A 128 -5.34 -33.46 -3.47
CA LEU A 128 -5.36 -34.36 -2.31
C LEU A 128 -6.75 -34.98 -2.11
N GLY A 129 -7.81 -34.20 -2.28
CA GLY A 129 -9.18 -34.69 -2.27
C GLY A 129 -9.43 -35.75 -3.34
N GLU A 130 -9.04 -35.49 -4.59
CA GLU A 130 -9.14 -36.44 -5.70
C GLU A 130 -8.38 -37.74 -5.42
N THR A 131 -7.15 -37.62 -4.91
CA THR A 131 -6.31 -38.77 -4.57
C THR A 131 -6.95 -39.61 -3.46
N SER A 132 -7.56 -38.97 -2.44
CA SER A 132 -8.25 -39.67 -1.37
C SER A 132 -9.43 -40.49 -1.88
N VAL A 133 -10.18 -39.96 -2.86
CA VAL A 133 -11.29 -40.70 -3.50
C VAL A 133 -10.75 -41.88 -4.30
N GLN A 134 -9.74 -41.66 -5.15
CA GLN A 134 -9.13 -42.71 -5.97
C GLN A 134 -8.53 -43.86 -5.14
N VAL A 135 -7.87 -43.54 -4.02
CA VAL A 135 -7.32 -44.57 -3.11
C VAL A 135 -8.45 -45.38 -2.47
N GLY A 136 -9.56 -44.74 -2.08
CA GLY A 136 -10.73 -45.43 -1.57
C GLY A 136 -11.31 -46.42 -2.57
N GLU A 137 -11.47 -46.01 -3.83
CA GLU A 137 -11.95 -46.89 -4.91
C GLU A 137 -10.98 -48.05 -5.18
N MET A 138 -9.67 -47.77 -5.22
CA MET A 138 -8.65 -48.80 -5.45
C MET A 138 -8.63 -49.85 -4.34
N GLN A 139 -8.86 -49.43 -3.09
CA GLN A 139 -8.87 -50.34 -1.94
C GLN A 139 -10.01 -51.37 -2.04
N VAL A 140 -11.20 -50.95 -2.48
CA VAL A 140 -12.34 -51.85 -2.74
C VAL A 140 -11.98 -52.87 -3.82
N VAL A 141 -11.45 -52.41 -4.96
CA VAL A 141 -11.03 -53.30 -6.05
C VAL A 141 -9.96 -54.30 -5.61
N CYS A 142 -9.05 -53.88 -4.73
CA CYS A 142 -7.97 -54.75 -4.24
C CYS A 142 -8.50 -55.86 -3.33
N GLU A 143 -9.48 -55.57 -2.46
CA GLU A 143 -10.14 -56.58 -1.62
C GLU A 143 -10.91 -57.61 -2.48
N ASP A 144 -11.65 -57.17 -3.50
CA ASP A 144 -12.34 -58.07 -4.43
C ASP A 144 -11.36 -59.00 -5.15
N LYS A 145 -10.25 -58.45 -5.65
CA LYS A 145 -9.21 -59.24 -6.33
C LYS A 145 -8.52 -60.24 -5.41
N LYS A 146 -8.32 -59.93 -4.12
CA LYS A 146 -7.74 -60.88 -3.16
C LYS A 146 -8.61 -62.14 -3.02
N VAL A 147 -9.93 -61.99 -2.99
CA VAL A 147 -10.87 -63.14 -2.93
C VAL A 147 -10.77 -64.00 -4.18
N VAL A 148 -10.72 -63.39 -5.36
CA VAL A 148 -10.59 -64.09 -6.65
C VAL A 148 -9.28 -64.87 -6.72
N VAL A 149 -8.16 -64.25 -6.33
CA VAL A 149 -6.84 -64.90 -6.32
C VAL A 149 -6.80 -66.06 -5.32
N ALA A 150 -7.39 -65.90 -4.12
CA ALA A 150 -7.47 -66.98 -3.15
C ALA A 150 -8.28 -68.19 -3.66
N LYS A 151 -9.35 -67.93 -4.42
CA LYS A 151 -10.17 -68.98 -5.05
C LYS A 151 -9.37 -69.72 -6.14
N ALA A 152 -8.76 -68.97 -7.05
CA ALA A 152 -7.92 -69.54 -8.11
C ALA A 152 -6.72 -70.33 -7.57
N LYS A 153 -6.14 -69.91 -6.44
CA LYS A 153 -5.03 -70.63 -5.79
C LYS A 153 -5.48 -71.98 -5.22
N LYS A 154 -6.70 -72.04 -4.65
CA LYS A 154 -7.34 -73.29 -4.20
C LYS A 154 -7.66 -74.24 -5.35
N ASP A 155 -8.00 -73.70 -6.52
CA ASP A 155 -8.34 -74.49 -7.70
C ASP A 155 -7.09 -75.05 -8.43
N CYS A 156 -5.89 -74.55 -8.10
CA CYS A 156 -4.60 -75.02 -8.65
C CYS A 156 -3.82 -75.96 -7.73
N GLU A 157 -4.25 -76.17 -6.47
CA GLU A 157 -3.72 -77.19 -5.55
C GLU A 157 -4.54 -78.48 -5.64
#